data_AF-C0ZDY2-F1
#
_entry.id   AF-C0ZDY2-F1
#
_cell.length_a   1.000
_cell.length_b   1.000
_cell.length_c   1.000
_cell.angle_alpha   90.00
_cell.angle_beta   90.00
_cell.angle_gamma   90.00
#
_symmetry.space_group_name_H-M   'P 1'
#
loop_
_entity.id
_entity.type
_entity.pdbx_description
1 polymer ?
#
loop_
_entity_poly.entity_id
_entity_poly.type
_entity_poly.pdbx_seq_one_letter_code
_entity_poly.pdbx_strand_id
1 'polypeptide(L)'
;MKNHCLERNIYMALNQNKLKILQSKVPEVTIFFWIIKVLCTTVGETFADFLNFNLGFGLMFTTATMGITFFIVLFLQFRATKYIPGIYWVTVVLISVFGTLVTDNLTDNVGVPLETSTAVFSVLLGLTFLFWYRSEKTLSIHSIYTRKREVFYWLTILFTFALGTAIGDLFSEQLGLGYLYTGITVILIIVCVLLAWSFLSLDGVLAFWIVYILTRPLGASIGDYLSQAKNNGGLGLGTTVTSVIFLIAILAIIVFLAVTKFDRLAKTEAVDTEQTNGSKKNALMQTIAALCIFLAVGIGGYVELSNHIASQAASAPATLTGQLTEFIKIENDLLTNVNANDFALANKGADDLEHQWDVAEPVLRKIDGTTWTKIDETIDIALAAVRSGTPDAIQCQSVLSDSVRVLNEANQSSSQTDSPQTTAARKPQTDTKQVSLFGKLTNFVTIENRMLTYVNENDFASAKKGADDLEHQWDVAEPTLRKIDDPAWTKIDETIDAALAAVRSENPDARKCASALTDSLSIVNVENK
;
A
#
# COMPACT_ATOMS: atom_id res chain seq x y z
N MET A 1 -23.68 -56.98 -30.96
CA MET A 1 -24.63 -56.02 -30.34
C MET A 1 -24.01 -55.22 -29.18
N LYS A 2 -23.31 -55.84 -28.22
CA LYS A 2 -22.63 -55.12 -27.10
C LYS A 2 -21.56 -54.10 -27.57
N ASN A 3 -20.73 -54.42 -28.55
CA ASN A 3 -19.65 -53.53 -29.01
C ASN A 3 -20.19 -52.26 -29.70
N HIS A 4 -21.25 -52.37 -30.51
CA HIS A 4 -21.89 -51.22 -31.16
C HIS A 4 -22.54 -50.24 -30.18
N CYS A 5 -23.04 -50.72 -29.04
CA CYS A 5 -23.61 -49.87 -28.00
C CYS A 5 -22.52 -49.12 -27.23
N LEU A 6 -21.39 -49.78 -26.98
CA LEU A 6 -20.22 -49.18 -26.34
C LEU A 6 -19.62 -48.06 -27.20
N GLU A 7 -19.40 -48.31 -28.50
CA GLU A 7 -18.90 -47.29 -29.43
C GLU A 7 -19.83 -46.09 -29.54
N ARG A 8 -21.15 -46.30 -29.60
CA ARG A 8 -22.13 -45.21 -29.68
C ARG A 8 -22.13 -44.33 -28.43
N ASN A 9 -21.96 -44.93 -27.26
CA ASN A 9 -21.87 -44.20 -25.99
C ASN A 9 -20.57 -43.40 -25.89
N ILE A 10 -19.44 -43.96 -26.35
CA ILE A 10 -18.15 -43.26 -26.42
C ILE A 10 -18.25 -42.08 -27.39
N TYR A 11 -18.83 -42.27 -28.58
CA TYR A 11 -19.03 -41.20 -29.56
C TYR A 11 -19.92 -40.07 -29.01
N MET A 12 -21.01 -40.39 -28.32
CA MET A 12 -21.87 -39.37 -27.72
C MET A 12 -21.20 -38.63 -26.56
N ALA A 13 -20.43 -39.32 -25.72
CA ALA A 13 -19.65 -38.70 -24.63
C ALA A 13 -18.55 -37.76 -25.16
N LEU A 14 -17.81 -38.20 -26.18
CA LEU A 14 -16.81 -37.37 -26.87
C LEU A 14 -17.43 -36.13 -27.51
N ASN A 15 -18.60 -36.27 -28.13
CA ASN A 15 -19.28 -35.14 -28.75
C ASN A 15 -19.82 -34.15 -27.69
N GLN A 16 -20.32 -34.63 -26.56
CA GLN A 16 -20.73 -33.76 -25.44
C GLN A 16 -19.55 -33.03 -24.80
N ASN A 17 -18.41 -33.69 -24.60
CA ASN A 17 -17.20 -33.03 -24.08
C ASN A 17 -16.67 -31.99 -25.07
N LYS A 18 -16.68 -32.28 -26.37
CA LYS A 18 -16.31 -31.33 -27.42
C LYS A 18 -17.26 -30.12 -27.45
N LEU A 19 -18.57 -30.33 -27.31
CA LEU A 19 -19.54 -29.23 -27.19
C LEU A 19 -19.34 -28.39 -25.93
N LYS A 20 -19.00 -29.00 -24.78
CA LYS A 20 -18.72 -28.29 -23.53
C LYS A 20 -17.46 -27.43 -23.61
N ILE A 21 -16.39 -27.94 -24.24
CA ILE A 21 -15.14 -27.19 -24.48
C ILE A 21 -15.41 -26.00 -25.41
N LEU A 22 -16.16 -26.21 -26.50
CA LEU A 22 -16.56 -25.13 -27.42
C LEU A 22 -17.51 -24.09 -26.79
N GLN A 23 -18.12 -24.41 -25.65
CA GLN A 23 -18.97 -23.51 -24.85
C GLN A 23 -18.24 -22.86 -23.68
N SER A 24 -16.98 -23.25 -23.39
CA SER A 24 -16.17 -22.58 -22.37
C SER A 24 -15.96 -21.12 -22.78
N LYS A 25 -16.11 -20.22 -21.81
CA LYS A 25 -15.88 -18.78 -21.99
C LYS A 25 -14.45 -18.34 -21.68
N VAL A 26 -13.59 -19.28 -21.28
CA VAL A 26 -12.21 -19.03 -20.84
C VAL A 26 -11.25 -19.68 -21.85
N PRO A 27 -10.10 -19.05 -22.15
CA PRO A 27 -9.08 -19.62 -23.03
C PRO A 27 -8.51 -20.93 -22.50
N GLU A 28 -7.98 -21.74 -23.42
CA GLU A 28 -7.18 -22.91 -23.06
C GLU A 28 -5.84 -22.49 -22.44
N VAL A 29 -5.38 -23.27 -21.45
CA VAL A 29 -4.15 -23.01 -20.70
C VAL A 29 -2.94 -23.45 -21.54
N THR A 30 -2.55 -22.59 -22.47
CA THR A 30 -1.34 -22.74 -23.30
C THR A 30 -0.18 -21.91 -22.76
N ILE A 31 1.01 -22.01 -23.37
CA ILE A 31 2.12 -21.10 -23.03
C ILE A 31 1.74 -19.62 -23.25
N PHE A 32 0.93 -19.32 -24.27
CA PHE A 32 0.47 -17.96 -24.55
C PHE A 32 -0.47 -17.43 -23.45
N PHE A 33 -1.27 -18.30 -22.83
CA PHE A 33 -2.09 -17.92 -21.69
C PHE A 33 -1.23 -17.37 -20.55
N TRP A 34 -0.15 -18.08 -20.20
CA TRP A 34 0.75 -17.66 -19.12
C TRP A 34 1.52 -16.40 -19.48
N ILE A 35 2.01 -16.28 -20.71
CA ILE A 35 2.71 -15.07 -21.18
C ILE A 35 1.80 -13.84 -21.07
N ILE A 36 0.60 -13.89 -21.67
CA ILE A 36 -0.31 -12.73 -21.64
C ILE A 36 -0.74 -12.43 -20.21
N LYS A 37 -1.00 -13.45 -19.38
CA LYS A 37 -1.36 -13.26 -17.98
C LYS A 37 -0.29 -12.49 -17.20
N VAL A 38 0.99 -12.87 -17.33
CA VAL A 38 2.11 -12.18 -16.68
C VAL A 38 2.23 -10.74 -17.20
N LEU A 39 2.09 -10.52 -18.51
CA LEU A 39 2.09 -9.16 -19.07
C LEU A 39 0.92 -8.32 -18.52
N CYS A 40 -0.29 -8.88 -18.42
CA CYS A 40 -1.46 -8.19 -17.88
C CYS A 40 -1.31 -7.87 -16.38
N THR A 41 -0.66 -8.74 -15.61
CA THR A 41 -0.39 -8.47 -14.18
C THR A 41 0.62 -7.35 -14.02
N THR A 42 1.62 -7.24 -14.90
CA THR A 42 2.60 -6.14 -14.87
C THR A 42 2.00 -4.81 -15.34
N VAL A 43 1.16 -4.82 -16.38
CA VAL A 43 0.41 -3.62 -16.79
C VAL A 43 -0.56 -3.17 -15.72
N GLY A 44 -1.19 -4.11 -15.00
CA GLY A 44 -2.15 -3.77 -13.94
C GLY A 44 -1.54 -2.86 -12.86
N GLU A 45 -0.28 -3.08 -12.53
CA GLU A 45 0.51 -2.27 -11.59
C GLU A 45 0.85 -0.91 -12.22
N THR A 46 1.73 -0.96 -13.23
CA THR A 46 2.29 0.24 -13.86
C THR A 46 1.28 1.18 -14.52
N PHE A 47 0.14 0.67 -14.97
CA PHE A 47 -0.94 1.49 -15.54
C PHE A 47 -1.82 2.11 -14.46
N ALA A 48 -2.01 1.45 -13.31
CA ALA A 48 -2.67 2.06 -12.15
C ALA A 48 -1.86 3.28 -11.68
N ASP A 49 -0.55 3.10 -11.49
CA ASP A 49 0.37 4.18 -11.11
C ASP A 49 0.42 5.31 -12.13
N PHE A 50 0.45 4.96 -13.42
CA PHE A 50 0.44 5.96 -14.49
C PHE A 50 -0.82 6.84 -14.42
N LEU A 51 -1.99 6.25 -14.23
CA LEU A 51 -3.22 7.02 -14.10
C LEU A 51 -3.23 7.85 -12.81
N ASN A 52 -2.74 7.29 -11.71
CA ASN A 52 -2.72 7.96 -10.42
C ASN A 52 -1.75 9.16 -10.39
N PHE A 53 -0.46 8.89 -10.61
CA PHE A 53 0.63 9.84 -10.41
C PHE A 53 0.92 10.68 -11.66
N ASN A 54 0.97 10.08 -12.86
CA ASN A 54 1.38 10.82 -14.06
C ASN A 54 0.26 11.66 -14.66
N LEU A 55 -0.99 11.18 -14.61
CA LEU A 55 -2.15 11.98 -15.05
C LEU A 55 -2.72 12.87 -13.95
N GLY A 56 -2.24 12.73 -12.70
CA GLY A 56 -2.69 13.53 -11.56
C GLY A 56 -4.17 13.36 -11.25
N PHE A 57 -4.76 12.24 -11.62
CA PHE A 57 -6.19 11.97 -11.37
C PHE A 57 -6.47 11.74 -9.89
N GLY A 58 -5.45 11.32 -9.14
CA GLY A 58 -5.60 10.89 -7.76
C GLY A 58 -6.28 9.52 -7.65
N LEU A 59 -6.06 8.88 -6.50
CA LEU A 59 -6.36 7.47 -6.33
C LEU A 59 -7.86 7.18 -6.38
N MET A 60 -8.67 8.03 -5.76
CA MET A 60 -10.13 7.85 -5.70
C MET A 60 -10.80 7.97 -7.08
N PHE A 61 -10.43 8.99 -7.87
CA PHE A 61 -11.01 9.21 -9.19
C PHE A 61 -10.57 8.12 -10.18
N THR A 62 -9.30 7.71 -10.11
CA THR A 62 -8.75 6.62 -10.91
C THR A 62 -9.47 5.31 -10.61
N THR A 63 -9.64 4.97 -9.32
CA THR A 63 -10.38 3.78 -8.87
C THR A 63 -11.82 3.78 -9.37
N ALA A 64 -12.53 4.91 -9.25
CA ALA A 64 -13.92 5.02 -9.70
C ALA A 64 -14.05 4.84 -11.23
N THR A 65 -13.20 5.51 -12.00
CA THR A 65 -13.24 5.47 -13.47
C THR A 65 -12.87 4.09 -14.03
N MET A 66 -11.81 3.49 -13.50
CA MET A 66 -11.39 2.14 -13.88
C MET A 66 -12.38 1.09 -13.41
N GLY A 67 -12.97 1.26 -12.22
CA GLY A 67 -14.03 0.39 -11.72
C GLY A 67 -15.27 0.40 -12.62
N ILE A 68 -15.77 1.57 -13.00
CA ILE A 68 -16.91 1.69 -13.93
C ILE A 68 -16.59 1.00 -15.27
N THR A 69 -15.41 1.28 -15.83
CA THR A 69 -14.97 0.67 -17.09
C THR A 69 -14.86 -0.85 -16.98
N PHE A 70 -14.29 -1.36 -15.89
CA PHE A 70 -14.20 -2.78 -15.58
C PHE A 70 -15.60 -3.42 -15.52
N PHE A 71 -16.55 -2.84 -14.77
CA PHE A 71 -17.89 -3.41 -14.66
C PHE A 71 -18.65 -3.40 -15.99
N ILE A 72 -18.46 -2.39 -16.84
CA ILE A 72 -19.04 -2.36 -18.19
C ILE A 72 -18.51 -3.52 -19.05
N VAL A 73 -17.18 -3.71 -19.09
CA VAL A 73 -16.58 -4.78 -19.89
C VAL A 73 -16.90 -6.16 -19.31
N LEU A 74 -16.91 -6.29 -17.98
CA LEU A 74 -17.32 -7.51 -17.29
C LEU A 74 -18.77 -7.87 -17.64
N PHE A 75 -19.67 -6.89 -17.72
CA PHE A 75 -21.04 -7.13 -18.19
C PHE A 75 -21.08 -7.65 -19.63
N LEU A 76 -20.25 -7.10 -20.53
CA LEU A 76 -20.11 -7.62 -21.90
C LEU A 76 -19.58 -9.07 -21.92
N GLN A 77 -18.64 -9.40 -21.03
CA GLN A 77 -18.12 -10.76 -20.86
C GLN A 77 -19.22 -11.73 -20.42
N PHE A 78 -20.03 -11.36 -19.42
CA PHE A 78 -21.18 -12.16 -19.00
C PHE A 78 -22.21 -12.36 -20.12
N ARG A 79 -22.38 -11.37 -21.00
CA ARG A 79 -23.30 -11.42 -22.15
C ARG A 79 -22.76 -12.28 -23.31
N ALA A 80 -21.44 -12.39 -23.45
CA ALA A 80 -20.84 -13.23 -24.47
C ALA A 80 -21.25 -14.70 -24.26
N THR A 81 -21.67 -15.38 -25.32
CA THR A 81 -22.13 -16.80 -25.25
C THR A 81 -21.01 -17.79 -25.55
N LYS A 82 -19.84 -17.30 -25.98
CA LYS A 82 -18.65 -18.06 -26.35
C LYS A 82 -17.41 -17.26 -26.00
N TYR A 83 -16.26 -17.94 -25.88
CA TYR A 83 -14.98 -17.28 -25.67
C TYR A 83 -14.62 -16.32 -26.84
N ILE A 84 -14.55 -15.02 -26.51
CA ILE A 84 -14.09 -13.95 -27.39
C ILE A 84 -12.77 -13.41 -26.80
N PRO A 85 -11.62 -13.70 -27.44
CA PRO A 85 -10.31 -13.34 -26.89
C PRO A 85 -10.19 -11.87 -26.46
N GLY A 86 -10.67 -10.94 -27.30
CA GLY A 86 -10.60 -9.51 -27.00
C GLY A 86 -11.36 -9.12 -25.73
N ILE A 87 -12.61 -9.55 -25.57
CA ILE A 87 -13.42 -9.21 -24.39
C ILE A 87 -12.80 -9.82 -23.13
N TYR A 88 -12.40 -11.09 -23.20
CA TYR A 88 -11.80 -11.78 -22.07
C TYR A 88 -10.50 -11.11 -21.61
N TRP A 89 -9.55 -10.87 -22.52
CA TRP A 89 -8.25 -10.28 -22.15
C TRP A 89 -8.36 -8.82 -21.75
N VAL A 90 -9.26 -8.03 -22.34
CA VAL A 90 -9.55 -6.67 -21.86
C VAL A 90 -10.15 -6.73 -20.46
N THR A 91 -11.04 -7.69 -20.16
CA THR A 91 -11.55 -7.89 -18.79
C THR A 91 -10.40 -8.23 -17.83
N VAL A 92 -9.44 -9.07 -18.24
CA VAL A 92 -8.27 -9.43 -17.43
C VAL A 92 -7.32 -8.26 -17.19
N VAL A 93 -7.14 -7.36 -18.16
CA VAL A 93 -6.36 -6.12 -17.97
C VAL A 93 -7.12 -5.15 -17.05
N LEU A 94 -8.42 -4.97 -17.22
CA LEU A 94 -9.19 -4.05 -16.39
C LEU A 94 -9.31 -4.52 -14.94
N ILE A 95 -9.50 -5.82 -14.73
CA ILE A 95 -9.54 -6.39 -13.38
C ILE A 95 -8.16 -6.38 -12.71
N SER A 96 -7.08 -6.43 -13.50
CA SER A 96 -5.74 -6.29 -12.94
C SER A 96 -5.50 -4.89 -12.40
N VAL A 97 -5.80 -3.86 -13.19
CA VAL A 97 -5.70 -2.45 -12.77
C VAL A 97 -6.63 -2.15 -11.60
N PHE A 98 -7.89 -2.59 -11.68
CA PHE A 98 -8.85 -2.33 -10.61
C PHE A 98 -8.49 -3.05 -9.31
N GLY A 99 -7.94 -4.26 -9.37
CA GLY A 99 -7.50 -4.99 -8.19
C GLY A 99 -6.33 -4.33 -7.47
N THR A 100 -5.38 -3.74 -8.23
CA THR A 100 -4.31 -2.89 -7.68
C THR A 100 -4.94 -1.74 -6.90
N LEU A 101 -5.73 -0.92 -7.60
CA LEU A 101 -6.32 0.31 -7.05
C LEU A 101 -7.19 0.08 -5.82
N VAL A 102 -7.87 -1.07 -5.72
CA VAL A 102 -8.63 -1.43 -4.51
C VAL A 102 -7.71 -1.64 -3.31
N THR A 103 -6.54 -2.23 -3.51
CA THR A 103 -5.55 -2.46 -2.46
C THR A 103 -4.91 -1.14 -2.05
N ASP A 104 -4.41 -0.38 -3.02
CA ASP A 104 -3.77 0.92 -2.81
C ASP A 104 -4.74 1.89 -2.12
N ASN A 105 -6.03 1.89 -2.49
CA ASN A 105 -7.00 2.76 -1.84
C ASN A 105 -7.23 2.40 -0.37
N LEU A 106 -7.14 1.11 -0.02
CA LEU A 106 -7.22 0.69 1.38
C LEU A 106 -5.95 1.07 2.14
N THR A 107 -4.77 0.84 1.57
CA THR A 107 -3.49 1.08 2.24
C THR A 107 -3.16 2.57 2.30
N ASP A 108 -3.11 3.24 1.16
CA ASP A 108 -2.53 4.58 1.04
C ASP A 108 -3.54 5.68 1.37
N ASN A 109 -4.82 5.47 1.02
CA ASN A 109 -5.85 6.48 1.22
C ASN A 109 -6.68 6.26 2.50
N VAL A 110 -6.90 5.01 2.92
CA VAL A 110 -7.64 4.70 4.16
C VAL A 110 -6.69 4.37 5.32
N GLY A 111 -5.41 4.11 5.07
CA GLY A 111 -4.43 3.79 6.12
C GLY A 111 -4.53 2.36 6.67
N VAL A 112 -5.12 1.42 5.93
CA VAL A 112 -5.23 0.02 6.34
C VAL A 112 -3.88 -0.68 6.16
N PRO A 113 -3.28 -1.26 7.22
CA PRO A 113 -1.99 -1.93 7.08
C PRO A 113 -2.01 -3.07 6.05
N LEU A 114 -0.95 -3.22 5.26
CA LEU A 114 -0.82 -4.25 4.23
C LEU A 114 -0.96 -5.68 4.78
N GLU A 115 -0.56 -5.93 6.03
CA GLU A 115 -0.78 -7.22 6.69
C GLU A 115 -2.28 -7.51 6.87
N THR A 116 -3.05 -6.48 7.21
CA THR A 116 -4.50 -6.58 7.39
C THR A 116 -5.18 -6.81 6.04
N SER A 117 -4.82 -6.05 5.01
CA SER A 117 -5.30 -6.24 3.64
C SER A 117 -5.00 -7.64 3.12
N THR A 118 -3.76 -8.12 3.31
CA THR A 118 -3.32 -9.48 2.95
C THR A 118 -4.16 -10.55 3.65
N ALA A 119 -4.40 -10.42 4.96
CA ALA A 119 -5.21 -11.37 5.71
C ALA A 119 -6.67 -11.38 5.24
N VAL A 120 -7.27 -10.21 5.05
CA VAL A 120 -8.66 -10.06 4.60
C VAL A 120 -8.84 -10.65 3.19
N PHE A 121 -7.99 -10.28 2.22
CA PHE A 121 -8.10 -10.82 0.87
C PHE A 121 -7.82 -12.33 0.81
N SER A 122 -6.92 -12.85 1.66
CA SER A 122 -6.71 -14.31 1.79
C SER A 122 -7.97 -15.03 2.26
N VAL A 123 -8.66 -14.49 3.28
CA VAL A 123 -9.93 -15.05 3.77
C VAL A 123 -11.01 -14.96 2.71
N LEU A 124 -11.16 -13.82 2.03
CA LEU A 124 -12.16 -13.64 0.96
C LEU A 124 -11.92 -14.60 -0.22
N LEU A 125 -10.66 -14.77 -0.63
CA LEU A 125 -10.29 -15.74 -1.67
C LEU A 125 -10.60 -17.18 -1.22
N GLY A 126 -10.23 -17.55 0.00
CA GLY A 126 -10.52 -18.87 0.58
C GLY A 126 -12.03 -19.17 0.66
N LEU A 127 -12.83 -18.19 1.11
CA LEU A 127 -14.29 -18.29 1.15
C LEU A 127 -14.88 -18.43 -0.25
N THR A 128 -14.33 -17.72 -1.23
CA THR A 128 -14.76 -17.81 -2.63
C THR A 128 -14.53 -19.21 -3.19
N PHE A 129 -13.34 -19.78 -2.98
CA PHE A 129 -13.06 -21.17 -3.35
C PHE A 129 -13.95 -22.17 -2.62
N LEU A 130 -14.18 -21.97 -1.32
CA LEU A 130 -15.03 -22.83 -0.50
C LEU A 130 -16.47 -22.84 -1.01
N PHE A 131 -17.06 -21.67 -1.26
CA PHE A 131 -18.42 -21.56 -1.76
C PHE A 131 -18.55 -22.06 -3.20
N TRP A 132 -17.54 -21.82 -4.04
CA TRP A 132 -17.50 -22.37 -5.39
C TRP A 132 -17.46 -23.91 -5.35
N TYR A 133 -16.56 -24.50 -4.58
CA TYR A 133 -16.46 -25.95 -4.45
C TYR A 133 -17.72 -26.56 -3.81
N ARG A 134 -18.31 -25.91 -2.80
CA ARG A 134 -19.55 -26.38 -2.16
C ARG A 134 -20.72 -26.38 -3.15
N SER A 135 -20.79 -25.37 -4.01
CA SER A 135 -21.85 -25.21 -5.02
C SER A 135 -21.68 -26.15 -6.22
N GLU A 136 -20.49 -26.19 -6.81
CA GLU A 136 -20.25 -26.79 -8.13
C GLU A 136 -19.46 -28.10 -8.07
N LYS A 137 -18.91 -28.45 -6.90
CA LYS A 137 -18.08 -29.65 -6.64
C LYS A 137 -16.86 -29.79 -7.54
N THR A 138 -16.44 -28.69 -8.17
CA THR A 138 -15.23 -28.57 -8.98
C THR A 138 -14.75 -27.13 -9.00
N LEU A 139 -13.43 -26.95 -9.06
CA LEU A 139 -12.75 -25.66 -9.23
C LEU A 139 -12.09 -25.57 -10.63
N SER A 140 -12.45 -26.46 -11.55
CA SER A 140 -11.85 -26.53 -12.88
C SER A 140 -12.32 -25.38 -13.77
N ILE A 141 -11.36 -24.66 -14.33
CA ILE A 141 -11.57 -23.54 -15.26
C ILE A 141 -12.09 -23.98 -16.65
N HIS A 142 -11.87 -25.23 -17.06
CA HIS A 142 -12.37 -25.75 -18.34
C HIS A 142 -13.89 -25.96 -18.36
N SER A 143 -14.57 -25.71 -17.24
CA SER A 143 -15.99 -25.97 -17.05
C SER A 143 -16.83 -24.71 -16.82
N ILE A 144 -16.34 -23.54 -17.25
CA ILE A 144 -17.03 -22.26 -17.05
C ILE A 144 -18.01 -22.01 -18.20
N TYR A 145 -19.18 -22.67 -18.10
CA TYR A 145 -20.28 -22.54 -19.06
C TYR A 145 -21.58 -21.99 -18.44
N THR A 146 -21.68 -21.90 -17.10
CA THR A 146 -22.83 -21.30 -16.41
C THR A 146 -22.49 -19.93 -15.84
N ARG A 147 -23.49 -19.02 -15.78
CA ARG A 147 -23.33 -17.70 -15.15
C ARG A 147 -22.83 -17.82 -13.71
N LYS A 148 -23.30 -18.84 -12.97
CA LYS A 148 -22.89 -19.07 -11.58
C LYS A 148 -21.40 -19.40 -11.46
N ARG A 149 -20.86 -20.26 -12.34
CA ARG A 149 -19.42 -20.57 -12.40
C ARG A 149 -18.60 -19.37 -12.84
N GLU A 150 -19.13 -18.59 -13.78
CA GLU A 150 -18.49 -17.36 -14.27
C GLU A 150 -18.37 -16.30 -13.17
N VAL A 151 -19.39 -16.14 -12.31
CA VAL A 151 -19.30 -15.24 -11.13
C VAL A 151 -18.20 -15.68 -10.18
N PHE A 152 -18.16 -16.97 -9.79
CA PHE A 152 -17.10 -17.46 -8.90
C PHE A 152 -15.71 -17.29 -9.51
N TYR A 153 -15.58 -17.52 -10.82
CA TYR A 153 -14.33 -17.35 -11.54
C TYR A 153 -13.84 -15.90 -11.49
N TRP A 154 -14.66 -14.93 -11.88
CA TRP A 154 -14.25 -13.52 -11.87
C TRP A 154 -14.04 -12.98 -10.46
N LEU A 155 -14.81 -13.44 -9.47
CA LEU A 155 -14.61 -13.09 -8.07
C LEU A 155 -13.28 -13.65 -7.53
N THR A 156 -12.95 -14.89 -7.89
CA THR A 156 -11.66 -15.51 -7.55
C THR A 156 -10.51 -14.69 -8.14
N ILE A 157 -10.64 -14.28 -9.41
CA ILE A 157 -9.64 -13.45 -10.08
C ILE A 157 -9.51 -12.09 -9.38
N LEU A 158 -10.61 -11.40 -9.07
CA LEU A 158 -10.58 -10.11 -8.38
C LEU A 158 -9.80 -10.19 -7.06
N PHE A 159 -10.16 -11.12 -6.19
CA PHE A 159 -9.47 -11.28 -4.90
C PHE A 159 -8.04 -11.77 -5.05
N THR A 160 -7.73 -12.55 -6.09
CA THR A 160 -6.35 -12.92 -6.40
C THR A 160 -5.51 -11.71 -6.79
N PHE A 161 -6.08 -10.77 -7.54
CA PHE A 161 -5.39 -9.55 -7.91
C PHE A 161 -5.12 -8.66 -6.70
N ALA A 162 -6.16 -8.37 -5.92
CA ALA A 162 -6.00 -7.54 -4.72
C ALA A 162 -5.06 -8.18 -3.68
N LEU A 163 -5.18 -9.49 -3.44
CA LEU A 163 -4.26 -10.22 -2.58
C LEU A 163 -2.82 -10.17 -3.08
N GLY A 164 -2.63 -10.32 -4.39
CA GLY A 164 -1.30 -10.37 -4.97
C GLY A 164 -0.57 -9.02 -4.95
N THR A 165 -1.30 -7.90 -5.04
CA THR A 165 -0.77 -6.56 -4.78
C THR A 165 -0.38 -6.44 -3.30
N ALA A 166 -1.31 -6.70 -2.38
CA ALA A 166 -1.05 -6.58 -0.94
C ALA A 166 0.14 -7.42 -0.45
N ILE A 167 0.29 -8.65 -0.95
CA ILE A 167 1.45 -9.52 -0.64
C ILE A 167 2.72 -9.01 -1.32
N GLY A 168 2.61 -8.53 -2.56
CA GLY A 168 3.74 -7.96 -3.30
C GLY A 168 4.38 -6.85 -2.48
N ASP A 169 3.61 -5.80 -2.20
CA ASP A 169 4.05 -4.57 -1.53
C ASP A 169 4.50 -4.87 -0.09
N LEU A 170 3.80 -5.77 0.60
CA LEU A 170 4.20 -6.23 1.94
C LEU A 170 5.63 -6.79 1.93
N PHE A 171 5.98 -7.64 0.95
CA PHE A 171 7.31 -8.24 0.90
C PHE A 171 8.34 -7.32 0.27
N SER A 172 8.03 -6.59 -0.80
CA SER A 172 9.00 -5.74 -1.49
C SER A 172 9.31 -4.46 -0.74
N GLU A 173 8.29 -3.81 -0.16
CA GLU A 173 8.41 -2.48 0.43
C GLU A 173 8.45 -2.57 1.95
N GLN A 174 7.37 -3.03 2.59
CA GLN A 174 7.25 -2.98 4.05
C GLN A 174 8.25 -3.89 4.76
N LEU A 175 8.55 -5.06 4.18
CA LEU A 175 9.58 -5.96 4.68
C LEU A 175 10.97 -5.74 4.03
N GLY A 176 11.11 -4.75 3.15
CA GLY A 176 12.40 -4.33 2.59
C GLY A 176 13.14 -5.38 1.76
N LEU A 177 12.45 -6.41 1.25
CA LEU A 177 13.08 -7.42 0.39
C LEU A 177 13.46 -6.84 -0.98
N GLY A 178 12.78 -5.77 -1.40
CA GLY A 178 12.96 -5.12 -2.70
C GLY A 178 12.28 -5.87 -3.84
N TYR A 179 11.95 -5.14 -4.91
CA TYR A 179 11.17 -5.64 -6.04
C TYR A 179 11.83 -6.83 -6.75
N LEU A 180 13.13 -6.74 -7.05
CA LEU A 180 13.84 -7.79 -7.80
C LEU A 180 13.87 -9.13 -7.05
N TYR A 181 14.26 -9.11 -5.77
CA TYR A 181 14.34 -10.32 -4.96
C TYR A 181 12.96 -10.91 -4.69
N THR A 182 11.92 -10.07 -4.59
CA THR A 182 10.53 -10.54 -4.43
C THR A 182 10.10 -11.30 -5.69
N GLY A 183 10.34 -10.72 -6.87
CA GLY A 183 10.09 -11.38 -8.15
C GLY A 183 10.82 -12.72 -8.30
N ILE A 184 12.12 -12.77 -7.96
CA ILE A 184 12.92 -14.02 -8.02
C ILE A 184 12.36 -15.08 -7.06
N THR A 185 11.97 -14.69 -5.85
CA THR A 185 11.40 -15.59 -4.84
C THR A 185 10.09 -16.20 -5.34
N VAL A 186 9.21 -15.38 -5.92
CA VAL A 186 7.95 -15.87 -6.50
C VAL A 186 8.19 -16.80 -7.68
N ILE A 187 9.16 -16.51 -8.57
CA ILE A 187 9.56 -17.41 -9.66
C ILE A 187 10.03 -18.76 -9.11
N LEU A 188 10.87 -18.76 -8.07
CA LEU A 188 11.38 -19.98 -7.45
C LEU A 188 10.23 -20.83 -6.91
N ILE A 189 9.26 -20.21 -6.23
CA ILE A 189 8.06 -20.90 -5.73
C ILE A 189 7.25 -21.49 -6.89
N ILE A 190 7.04 -20.74 -7.98
CA ILE A 190 6.35 -21.24 -9.17
C ILE A 190 7.07 -22.46 -9.75
N VAL A 191 8.40 -22.43 -9.86
CA VAL A 191 9.20 -23.57 -10.33
C VAL A 191 9.04 -24.77 -9.39
N CYS A 192 9.07 -24.58 -8.07
CA CYS A 192 8.80 -25.65 -7.11
C CYS A 192 7.41 -26.29 -7.29
N VAL A 193 6.38 -25.48 -7.56
CA VAL A 193 5.02 -25.97 -7.83
C VAL A 193 4.96 -26.76 -9.14
N LEU A 194 5.64 -26.29 -10.19
CA LEU A 194 5.75 -27.02 -11.47
C LEU A 194 6.48 -28.36 -11.29
N LEU A 195 7.54 -28.40 -10.49
CA LEU A 195 8.23 -29.64 -10.14
C LEU A 195 7.33 -30.58 -9.33
N ALA A 196 6.58 -30.06 -8.36
CA ALA A 196 5.61 -30.86 -7.61
C ALA A 196 4.49 -31.42 -8.49
N TRP A 197 4.03 -30.65 -9.48
CA TRP A 197 3.07 -31.14 -10.47
C TRP A 197 3.66 -32.24 -11.36
N SER A 198 4.87 -32.06 -11.87
CA SER A 198 5.52 -33.02 -12.77
C SER A 198 5.98 -34.30 -12.06
N PHE A 199 6.56 -34.19 -10.87
CA PHE A 199 7.22 -35.31 -10.18
C PHE A 199 6.43 -35.87 -9.00
N LEU A 200 5.61 -35.06 -8.30
CA LEU A 200 4.86 -35.46 -7.11
C LEU A 200 3.36 -35.70 -7.39
N SER A 201 2.95 -35.69 -8.67
CA SER A 201 1.56 -35.90 -9.10
C SER A 201 0.57 -34.97 -8.39
N LEU A 202 0.94 -33.69 -8.21
CA LEU A 202 0.04 -32.67 -7.68
C LEU A 202 -1.19 -32.53 -8.58
N ASP A 203 -2.37 -32.37 -7.99
CA ASP A 203 -3.61 -32.13 -8.76
C ASP A 203 -3.46 -30.93 -9.69
N GLY A 204 -3.84 -31.10 -10.96
CA GLY A 204 -3.64 -30.08 -12.00
C GLY A 204 -4.47 -28.81 -11.78
N VAL A 205 -5.65 -28.91 -11.14
CA VAL A 205 -6.48 -27.74 -10.82
C VAL A 205 -5.86 -26.97 -9.65
N LEU A 206 -5.37 -27.67 -8.64
CA LEU A 206 -4.66 -27.07 -7.51
C LEU A 206 -3.37 -26.37 -7.97
N ALA A 207 -2.54 -27.05 -8.76
CA ALA A 207 -1.31 -26.49 -9.31
C ALA A 207 -1.60 -25.25 -10.17
N PHE A 208 -2.65 -25.30 -11.00
CA PHE A 208 -3.10 -24.16 -11.79
C PHE A 208 -3.42 -22.94 -10.91
N TRP A 209 -4.26 -23.10 -9.88
CA TRP A 209 -4.65 -21.97 -9.04
C TRP A 209 -3.49 -21.41 -8.23
N ILE A 210 -2.59 -22.25 -7.72
CA ILE A 210 -1.39 -21.79 -7.01
C ILE A 210 -0.53 -20.91 -7.94
N VAL A 211 -0.20 -21.43 -9.13
CA VAL A 211 0.61 -20.66 -10.10
C VAL A 211 -0.13 -19.40 -10.53
N TYR A 212 -1.44 -19.49 -10.79
CA TYR A 212 -2.26 -18.35 -11.17
C TYR A 212 -2.23 -17.25 -10.10
N ILE A 213 -2.34 -17.60 -8.82
CA ILE A 213 -2.26 -16.64 -7.72
C ILE A 213 -0.88 -15.99 -7.67
N LEU A 214 0.18 -16.79 -7.75
CA LEU A 214 1.57 -16.31 -7.71
C LEU A 214 1.96 -15.43 -8.91
N THR A 215 1.28 -15.53 -10.06
CA THR A 215 1.57 -14.63 -11.19
C THR A 215 1.29 -13.16 -10.89
N ARG A 216 0.41 -12.84 -9.92
CA ARG A 216 0.16 -11.44 -9.56
C ARG A 216 1.32 -10.78 -8.81
N PRO A 217 1.76 -11.27 -7.64
CA PRO A 217 2.90 -10.65 -6.95
C PRO A 217 4.15 -10.65 -7.84
N LEU A 218 4.34 -11.67 -8.69
CA LEU A 218 5.38 -11.64 -9.72
C LEU A 218 5.23 -10.45 -10.68
N GLY A 219 4.02 -10.24 -11.21
CA GLY A 219 3.75 -9.17 -12.15
C GLY A 219 3.91 -7.78 -11.56
N ALA A 220 3.44 -7.58 -10.32
CA ALA A 220 3.60 -6.36 -9.54
C ALA A 220 5.09 -6.04 -9.34
N SER A 221 5.84 -6.97 -8.72
CA SER A 221 7.27 -6.79 -8.49
C SER A 221 8.08 -6.54 -9.78
N ILE A 222 7.74 -7.16 -10.91
CA ILE A 222 8.38 -6.86 -12.20
C ILE A 222 7.99 -5.46 -12.68
N GLY A 223 6.73 -5.07 -12.53
CA GLY A 223 6.22 -3.74 -12.86
C GLY A 223 7.00 -2.67 -12.13
N ASP A 224 7.04 -2.75 -10.80
CA ASP A 224 7.69 -1.78 -9.93
C ASP A 224 9.18 -1.75 -10.14
N TYR A 225 9.81 -2.93 -10.29
CA TYR A 225 11.22 -3.00 -10.62
C TYR A 225 11.55 -2.26 -11.93
N LEU A 226 10.68 -2.28 -12.93
CA LEU A 226 10.91 -1.59 -14.20
C LEU A 226 10.56 -0.10 -14.11
N SER A 227 9.44 0.26 -13.48
CA SER A 227 8.90 1.62 -13.43
C SER A 227 9.61 2.51 -12.42
N GLN A 228 9.82 2.01 -11.18
CA GLN A 228 10.28 2.80 -10.05
C GLN A 228 11.70 3.32 -10.25
N ALA A 229 12.01 4.43 -9.59
CA ALA A 229 13.31 5.08 -9.67
C ALA A 229 14.43 4.23 -9.03
N LYS A 230 15.69 4.50 -9.41
CA LYS A 230 16.85 3.70 -8.99
C LYS A 230 17.16 3.79 -7.49
N ASN A 231 16.85 4.93 -6.88
CA ASN A 231 16.89 5.13 -5.43
C ASN A 231 15.92 4.19 -4.70
N ASN A 232 14.77 3.89 -5.31
CA ASN A 232 13.75 3.01 -4.75
C ASN A 232 13.99 1.52 -5.10
N GLY A 233 15.14 1.17 -5.67
CA GLY A 233 15.46 -0.21 -6.06
C GLY A 233 14.89 -0.64 -7.42
N GLY A 234 14.33 0.27 -8.20
CA GLY A 234 13.87 0.04 -9.58
C GLY A 234 14.91 0.40 -10.66
N LEU A 235 14.54 0.23 -11.93
CA LEU A 235 15.40 0.53 -13.10
C LEU A 235 15.25 1.97 -13.59
N GLY A 236 14.17 2.66 -13.23
CA GLY A 236 13.87 4.03 -13.61
C GLY A 236 13.39 4.21 -15.04
N LEU A 237 12.71 3.22 -15.64
CA LEU A 237 12.10 3.38 -16.96
C LEU A 237 10.85 4.28 -16.91
N GLY A 238 10.26 4.45 -15.73
CA GLY A 238 9.01 5.16 -15.53
C GLY A 238 7.78 4.30 -15.85
N THR A 239 6.68 4.64 -15.21
CA THR A 239 5.36 4.00 -15.35
C THR A 239 4.82 4.09 -16.78
N THR A 240 4.96 5.26 -17.43
CA THR A 240 4.48 5.51 -18.80
C THR A 240 5.12 4.59 -19.84
N VAL A 241 6.45 4.55 -19.87
CA VAL A 241 7.20 3.79 -20.88
C VAL A 241 6.96 2.30 -20.67
N THR A 242 7.03 1.85 -19.41
CA THR A 242 6.76 0.45 -19.05
C THR A 242 5.35 0.04 -19.46
N SER A 243 4.32 0.82 -19.10
CA SER A 243 2.93 0.53 -19.48
C SER A 243 2.74 0.40 -20.99
N VAL A 244 3.30 1.33 -21.77
CA VAL A 244 3.16 1.33 -23.25
C VAL A 244 3.80 0.09 -23.87
N ILE A 245 5.01 -0.29 -23.44
CA ILE A 245 5.71 -1.48 -23.95
C ILE A 245 4.88 -2.73 -23.73
N PHE A 246 4.37 -2.92 -22.51
CA PHE A 246 3.59 -4.11 -22.19
C PHE A 246 2.21 -4.11 -22.85
N LEU A 247 1.53 -2.96 -22.94
CA LEU A 247 0.25 -2.85 -23.66
C LEU A 247 0.39 -3.20 -25.15
N ILE A 248 1.48 -2.74 -25.80
CA ILE A 248 1.79 -3.11 -27.19
C ILE A 248 2.04 -4.61 -27.31
N ALA A 249 2.82 -5.20 -26.39
CA ALA A 249 3.09 -6.63 -26.39
C ALA A 249 1.80 -7.46 -26.20
N ILE A 250 0.93 -7.08 -25.25
CA ILE A 250 -0.37 -7.71 -25.04
C ILE A 250 -1.21 -7.62 -26.31
N LEU A 251 -1.32 -6.43 -26.91
CA LEU A 251 -2.10 -6.23 -28.13
C LEU A 251 -1.58 -7.11 -29.28
N ALA A 252 -0.25 -7.17 -29.46
CA ALA A 252 0.37 -8.00 -30.49
C ALA A 252 0.02 -9.49 -30.32
N ILE A 253 0.08 -10.01 -29.09
CA ILE A 253 -0.26 -11.41 -28.82
C ILE A 253 -1.77 -11.65 -28.97
N ILE A 254 -2.63 -10.73 -28.52
CA ILE A 254 -4.09 -10.85 -28.69
C ILE A 254 -4.45 -10.87 -30.19
N VAL A 255 -3.85 -9.99 -31.00
CA VAL A 255 -4.06 -9.98 -32.46
C VAL A 255 -3.58 -11.29 -33.07
N PHE A 256 -2.38 -11.76 -32.68
CA PHE A 256 -1.85 -13.04 -33.13
C PHE A 256 -2.79 -14.21 -32.80
N LEU A 257 -3.31 -14.30 -31.57
CA LEU A 257 -4.26 -15.33 -31.16
C LEU A 257 -5.61 -15.20 -31.87
N ALA A 258 -6.10 -13.97 -32.07
CA ALA A 258 -7.35 -13.74 -32.79
C ALA A 258 -7.28 -14.23 -34.25
N VAL A 259 -6.12 -14.08 -34.90
CA VAL A 259 -5.86 -14.54 -36.27
C VAL A 259 -5.64 -16.05 -36.32
N THR A 260 -4.76 -16.57 -35.46
CA THR A 260 -4.32 -17.98 -35.50
C THR A 260 -5.28 -18.95 -34.84
N LYS A 261 -6.13 -18.48 -33.91
CA LYS A 261 -7.06 -19.28 -33.10
C LYS A 261 -6.39 -20.43 -32.34
N PHE A 262 -5.07 -20.35 -32.08
CA PHE A 262 -4.33 -21.39 -31.36
C PHE A 262 -4.92 -21.66 -29.97
N ASP A 263 -5.45 -20.63 -29.32
CA ASP A 263 -6.12 -20.67 -28.02
C ASP A 263 -7.50 -21.37 -28.04
N ARG A 264 -8.02 -21.69 -29.22
CA ARG A 264 -9.26 -22.47 -29.43
C ARG A 264 -9.01 -23.90 -29.91
N LEU A 265 -7.78 -24.20 -30.33
CA LEU A 265 -7.40 -25.44 -31.03
C LEU A 265 -6.54 -26.39 -30.18
N ALA A 266 -6.25 -26.06 -28.91
CA ALA A 266 -5.43 -26.87 -28.03
C ALA A 266 -6.10 -28.24 -27.74
N LYS A 267 -5.74 -29.18 -28.61
CA LYS A 267 -5.83 -30.66 -28.59
C LYS A 267 -7.15 -31.31 -28.16
N THR A 268 -7.87 -31.76 -29.19
CA THR A 268 -8.58 -33.05 -29.20
C THR A 268 -7.56 -34.19 -29.13
N GLU A 269 -6.95 -34.43 -27.97
CA GLU A 269 -6.34 -35.72 -27.62
C GLU A 269 -6.63 -36.02 -26.14
N ALA A 270 -7.06 -37.25 -25.92
CA ALA A 270 -7.69 -37.78 -24.72
C ALA A 270 -6.94 -37.52 -23.41
N VAL A 271 -7.69 -37.31 -22.32
CA VAL A 271 -7.86 -38.32 -21.25
C VAL A 271 -9.25 -38.12 -20.64
N ASP A 272 -10.16 -39.08 -20.86
CA ASP A 272 -11.28 -39.30 -19.95
C ASP A 272 -10.69 -39.61 -18.58
N THR A 273 -10.52 -38.59 -17.74
CA THR A 273 -10.19 -38.84 -16.34
C THR A 273 -11.50 -39.18 -15.67
N GLU A 274 -11.85 -40.48 -15.67
CA GLU A 274 -12.77 -41.00 -14.67
C GLU A 274 -12.20 -40.66 -13.29
N GLN A 275 -12.70 -39.59 -12.69
CA GLN A 275 -12.44 -39.26 -11.29
C GLN A 275 -13.06 -40.34 -10.41
N THR A 276 -12.32 -41.43 -10.18
CA THR A 276 -12.67 -42.42 -9.17
C THR A 276 -12.62 -41.75 -7.78
N ASN A 277 -13.51 -42.16 -6.87
CA ASN A 277 -13.63 -41.56 -5.52
C ASN A 277 -12.31 -41.57 -4.69
N GLY A 278 -11.30 -42.36 -5.08
CA GLY A 278 -9.95 -42.31 -4.50
C GLY A 278 -9.14 -41.05 -4.86
N SER A 279 -9.32 -40.50 -6.07
CA SER A 279 -8.63 -39.28 -6.53
C SER A 279 -9.06 -38.03 -5.76
N LYS A 280 -10.34 -37.93 -5.36
CA LYS A 280 -10.87 -36.78 -4.62
C LYS A 280 -10.31 -36.64 -3.19
N LYS A 281 -10.06 -37.77 -2.51
CA LYS A 281 -9.44 -37.75 -1.17
C LYS A 281 -7.98 -37.29 -1.25
N ASN A 282 -7.26 -37.69 -2.29
CA ASN A 282 -5.88 -37.26 -2.52
C ASN A 282 -5.80 -35.77 -2.87
N ALA A 283 -6.71 -35.26 -3.69
CA ALA A 283 -6.75 -33.82 -4.03
C ALA A 283 -7.07 -32.93 -2.80
N LEU A 284 -8.01 -33.35 -1.94
CA LEU A 284 -8.30 -32.62 -0.69
C LEU A 284 -7.09 -32.62 0.26
N MET A 285 -6.43 -33.78 0.40
CA MET A 285 -5.23 -33.90 1.23
C MET A 285 -4.06 -33.08 0.66
N GLN A 286 -3.86 -33.09 -0.66
CA GLN A 286 -2.90 -32.22 -1.35
C GLN A 286 -3.22 -30.73 -1.14
N THR A 287 -4.50 -30.35 -1.15
CA THR A 287 -4.93 -28.96 -0.92
C THR A 287 -4.63 -28.53 0.51
N ILE A 288 -4.94 -29.37 1.51
CA ILE A 288 -4.63 -29.10 2.91
C ILE A 288 -3.11 -29.00 3.10
N ALA A 289 -2.35 -29.94 2.54
CA ALA A 289 -0.89 -29.93 2.61
C ALA A 289 -0.30 -28.66 1.97
N ALA A 290 -0.77 -28.27 0.78
CA ALA A 290 -0.34 -27.05 0.12
C ALA A 290 -0.67 -25.82 0.98
N LEU A 291 -1.89 -25.70 1.51
CA LEU A 291 -2.26 -24.60 2.40
C LEU A 291 -1.38 -24.54 3.66
N CYS A 292 -1.12 -25.68 4.31
CA CYS A 292 -0.24 -25.73 5.47
C CYS A 292 1.20 -25.31 5.12
N ILE A 293 1.73 -25.74 3.97
CA ILE A 293 3.06 -25.34 3.50
C ILE A 293 3.09 -23.83 3.22
N PHE A 294 2.11 -23.29 2.49
CA PHE A 294 2.07 -21.86 2.18
C PHE A 294 1.91 -21.00 3.44
N LEU A 295 1.10 -21.43 4.41
CA LEU A 295 0.97 -20.74 5.69
C LEU A 295 2.28 -20.81 6.50
N ALA A 296 2.91 -21.99 6.59
CA ALA A 296 4.15 -22.15 7.34
C ALA A 296 5.31 -21.37 6.72
N VAL A 297 5.47 -21.44 5.39
CA VAL A 297 6.51 -20.72 4.65
C VAL A 297 6.22 -19.22 4.64
N GLY A 298 4.97 -18.81 4.43
CA GLY A 298 4.57 -17.41 4.41
C GLY A 298 4.74 -16.74 5.77
N ILE A 299 4.24 -17.35 6.85
CA ILE A 299 4.41 -16.84 8.21
C ILE A 299 5.89 -16.91 8.62
N GLY A 300 6.58 -18.00 8.31
CA GLY A 300 8.01 -18.14 8.61
C GLY A 300 8.86 -17.07 7.93
N GLY A 301 8.64 -16.85 6.63
CA GLY A 301 9.31 -15.80 5.86
C GLY A 301 8.97 -14.39 6.37
N TYR A 302 7.70 -14.12 6.69
CA TYR A 302 7.29 -12.86 7.32
C TYR A 302 8.03 -12.63 8.64
N VAL A 303 8.03 -13.63 9.54
CA VAL A 303 8.67 -13.52 10.86
C VAL A 303 10.19 -13.36 10.74
N GLU A 304 10.83 -14.12 9.85
CA GLU A 304 12.27 -14.03 9.63
C GLU A 304 12.67 -12.64 9.11
N LEU A 305 11.95 -12.14 8.12
CA LEU A 305 12.23 -10.85 7.50
C LEU A 305 11.91 -9.69 8.45
N SER A 306 10.77 -9.77 9.16
CA SER A 306 10.39 -8.83 10.22
C SER A 306 11.42 -8.81 11.36
N ASN A 307 11.91 -9.98 11.79
CA ASN A 307 12.98 -10.07 12.79
C ASN A 307 14.31 -9.54 12.25
N HIS A 308 14.63 -9.74 10.97
CA HIS A 308 15.84 -9.20 10.38
C HIS A 308 15.81 -7.67 10.39
N ILE A 309 14.68 -7.07 10.02
CA ILE A 309 14.44 -5.63 10.10
C ILE A 309 14.49 -5.16 11.55
N ALA A 310 13.84 -5.86 12.48
CA ALA A 310 13.88 -5.51 13.89
C ALA A 310 15.29 -5.61 14.49
N SER A 311 16.11 -6.56 14.02
CA SER A 311 17.49 -6.75 14.45
C SER A 311 18.41 -5.68 13.86
N GLN A 312 18.21 -5.30 12.59
CA GLN A 312 18.90 -4.15 11.98
C GLN A 312 18.54 -2.84 12.69
N ALA A 313 17.27 -2.66 13.07
CA ALA A 313 16.80 -1.53 13.85
C ALA A 313 17.32 -1.54 15.31
N ALA A 314 17.49 -2.71 15.93
CA ALA A 314 18.11 -2.81 17.27
C ALA A 314 19.62 -2.54 17.25
N SER A 315 20.28 -2.70 16.10
CA SER A 315 21.64 -2.21 15.86
C SER A 315 21.72 -0.78 15.31
N ALA A 316 20.57 -0.17 15.02
CA ALA A 316 20.52 1.22 14.62
C ALA A 316 20.82 2.12 15.84
N PRO A 317 21.52 3.24 15.66
CA PRO A 317 21.78 4.19 16.73
C PRO A 317 20.48 4.59 17.43
N ALA A 318 20.51 4.83 18.75
CA ALA A 318 19.34 5.30 19.52
C ALA A 318 18.88 6.72 19.14
N THR A 319 19.48 7.31 18.11
CA THR A 319 19.29 8.66 17.60
C THR A 319 19.37 8.63 16.07
N LEU A 320 18.75 9.59 15.40
CA LEU A 320 18.78 9.73 13.92
C LEU A 320 20.15 10.20 13.38
N THR A 321 21.19 10.22 14.21
CA THR A 321 22.53 10.69 13.89
C THR A 321 23.13 9.91 12.71
N GLY A 322 23.55 10.62 11.67
CA GLY A 322 24.10 10.06 10.43
C GLY A 322 23.06 9.49 9.46
N GLN A 323 21.81 9.27 9.89
CA GLN A 323 20.74 8.66 9.08
C GLN A 323 20.05 9.67 8.15
N LEU A 324 20.24 10.98 8.37
CA LEU A 324 19.49 12.03 7.68
C LEU A 324 20.26 12.70 6.53
N THR A 325 21.44 12.19 6.21
CA THR A 325 22.40 12.83 5.29
C THR A 325 21.88 12.99 3.86
N GLU A 326 21.14 11.99 3.34
CA GLU A 326 20.55 12.08 1.99
C GLU A 326 19.39 13.08 1.95
N PHE A 327 18.53 13.14 2.97
CA PHE A 327 17.45 14.14 3.07
C PHE A 327 17.99 15.57 3.12
N ILE A 328 19.05 15.79 3.91
CA ILE A 328 19.76 17.08 3.96
C ILE A 328 20.25 17.49 2.57
N LYS A 329 20.77 16.54 1.79
CA LYS A 329 21.24 16.82 0.42
C LYS A 329 20.08 17.19 -0.51
N ILE A 330 18.99 16.42 -0.49
CA ILE A 330 17.79 16.68 -1.32
C ILE A 330 17.23 18.07 -1.01
N GLU A 331 17.11 18.44 0.27
CA GLU A 331 16.63 19.77 0.65
C GLU A 331 17.59 20.92 0.28
N ASN A 332 18.91 20.69 0.33
CA ASN A 332 19.87 21.68 -0.16
C ASN A 332 19.80 21.85 -1.69
N ASP A 333 19.54 20.77 -2.44
CA ASP A 333 19.32 20.81 -3.88
C ASP A 333 18.00 21.55 -4.20
N LEU A 334 16.94 21.32 -3.41
CA LEU A 334 15.69 22.08 -3.45
C LEU A 334 15.92 23.57 -3.23
N LEU A 335 16.65 23.94 -2.18
CA LEU A 335 16.99 25.33 -1.87
C LEU A 335 17.77 25.99 -3.01
N THR A 336 18.69 25.24 -3.64
CA THR A 336 19.45 25.71 -4.82
C THR A 336 18.52 26.00 -6.00
N ASN A 337 17.56 25.12 -6.27
CA ASN A 337 16.59 25.30 -7.35
C ASN A 337 15.64 26.48 -7.09
N VAL A 338 15.17 26.64 -5.85
CA VAL A 338 14.35 27.80 -5.43
C VAL A 338 15.14 29.11 -5.58
N ASN A 339 16.42 29.14 -5.20
CA ASN A 339 17.30 30.31 -5.37
C ASN A 339 17.55 30.65 -6.85
N ALA A 340 17.52 29.65 -7.73
CA ALA A 340 17.60 29.82 -9.17
C ALA A 340 16.25 30.22 -9.82
N ASN A 341 15.16 30.30 -9.04
CA ASN A 341 13.77 30.44 -9.49
C ASN A 341 13.31 29.30 -10.44
N ASP A 342 13.94 28.12 -10.36
CA ASP A 342 13.54 26.94 -11.13
C ASP A 342 12.56 26.08 -10.32
N PHE A 343 11.30 26.54 -10.26
CA PHE A 343 10.25 25.85 -9.51
C PHE A 343 9.78 24.55 -10.15
N ALA A 344 10.08 24.32 -11.44
CA ALA A 344 9.77 23.04 -12.08
C ALA A 344 10.72 21.94 -11.58
N LEU A 345 12.02 22.22 -11.49
CA LEU A 345 12.97 21.31 -10.87
C LEU A 345 12.79 21.20 -9.36
N ALA A 346 12.43 22.30 -8.67
CA ALA A 346 12.14 22.26 -7.24
C ALA A 346 10.94 21.35 -6.94
N ASN A 347 9.85 21.44 -7.71
CA ASN A 347 8.67 20.60 -7.51
C ASN A 347 9.01 19.10 -7.70
N LYS A 348 9.81 18.77 -8.72
CA LYS A 348 10.32 17.40 -8.90
C LYS A 348 11.21 16.92 -7.74
N GLY A 349 12.01 17.81 -7.15
CA GLY A 349 12.80 17.50 -5.96
C GLY A 349 11.94 17.30 -4.72
N ALA A 350 10.80 18.00 -4.62
CA ALA A 350 9.84 17.83 -3.54
C ALA A 350 9.14 16.46 -3.63
N ASP A 351 8.80 16.02 -4.85
CA ASP A 351 8.29 14.66 -5.11
C ASP A 351 9.29 13.56 -4.70
N ASP A 352 10.57 13.78 -4.96
CA ASP A 352 11.62 12.84 -4.56
C ASP A 352 11.86 12.84 -3.04
N LEU A 353 11.75 14.00 -2.39
CA LEU A 353 11.87 14.13 -0.93
C LEU A 353 10.72 13.41 -0.20
N GLU A 354 9.47 13.68 -0.57
CA GLU A 354 8.28 13.05 0.04
C GLU A 354 8.36 11.53 -0.07
N HIS A 355 8.60 11.02 -1.28
CA HIS A 355 8.69 9.58 -1.50
C HIS A 355 9.81 8.95 -0.66
N GLN A 356 11.01 9.53 -0.62
CA GLN A 356 12.11 8.95 0.16
C GLN A 356 11.87 9.04 1.66
N TRP A 357 11.19 10.09 2.12
CA TRP A 357 10.87 10.28 3.53
C TRP A 357 9.82 9.28 4.01
N ASP A 358 8.76 9.06 3.23
CA ASP A 358 7.69 8.09 3.51
C ASP A 358 8.22 6.65 3.52
N VAL A 359 9.07 6.29 2.56
CA VAL A 359 9.71 4.97 2.52
C VAL A 359 10.59 4.74 3.77
N ALA A 360 11.22 5.80 4.27
CA ALA A 360 12.07 5.72 5.44
C ALA A 360 11.29 5.80 6.77
N GLU A 361 10.03 6.25 6.77
CA GLU A 361 9.21 6.45 7.97
C GLU A 361 9.24 5.23 8.91
N PRO A 362 8.93 3.99 8.46
CA PRO A 362 8.81 2.85 9.38
C PRO A 362 10.11 2.55 10.13
N VAL A 363 11.25 2.92 9.55
CA VAL A 363 12.58 2.73 10.12
C VAL A 363 12.96 3.91 11.00
N LEU A 364 12.87 5.15 10.50
CA LEU A 364 13.29 6.36 11.23
C LEU A 364 12.41 6.63 12.46
N ARG A 365 11.10 6.48 12.31
CA ARG A 365 10.13 6.63 13.40
C ARG A 365 10.32 5.61 14.51
N LYS A 366 10.82 4.42 14.17
CA LYS A 366 11.15 3.37 15.14
C LYS A 366 12.48 3.62 15.86
N ILE A 367 13.43 4.29 15.20
CA ILE A 367 14.72 4.69 15.79
C ILE A 367 14.53 5.79 16.83
N ASP A 368 13.87 6.89 16.45
CA ASP A 368 13.57 8.00 17.35
C ASP A 368 12.30 8.72 16.90
N GLY A 369 11.15 8.19 17.31
CA GLY A 369 9.85 8.72 16.91
C GLY A 369 9.61 10.17 17.33
N THR A 370 10.23 10.64 18.41
CA THR A 370 10.02 12.03 18.89
C THR A 370 10.79 13.01 18.01
N THR A 371 12.03 12.69 17.65
CA THR A 371 12.81 13.51 16.72
C THR A 371 12.28 13.38 15.29
N TRP A 372 11.84 12.19 14.89
CA TRP A 372 11.21 11.96 13.59
C TRP A 372 9.98 12.85 13.39
N THR A 373 9.02 12.87 14.32
CA THR A 373 7.81 13.71 14.19
C THR A 373 8.15 15.20 14.05
N LYS A 374 9.18 15.70 14.74
CA LYS A 374 9.62 17.09 14.59
C LYS A 374 10.18 17.40 13.22
N ILE A 375 10.92 16.46 12.63
CA ILE A 375 11.47 16.60 11.29
C ILE A 375 10.34 16.51 10.25
N ASP A 376 9.44 15.55 10.43
CA ASP A 376 8.27 15.29 9.59
C ASP A 376 7.41 16.56 9.43
N GLU A 377 7.06 17.21 10.55
CA GLU A 377 6.33 18.48 10.54
C GLU A 377 7.05 19.57 9.72
N THR A 378 8.38 19.65 9.79
CA THR A 378 9.13 20.65 9.02
C THR A 378 9.22 20.32 7.53
N ILE A 379 9.31 19.04 7.18
CA ILE A 379 9.31 18.55 5.80
C ILE A 379 7.93 18.82 5.17
N ASP A 380 6.84 18.52 5.86
CA ASP A 380 5.47 18.80 5.39
C ASP A 380 5.27 20.27 5.04
N ILE A 381 5.73 21.17 5.91
CA ILE A 381 5.65 22.61 5.69
C ILE A 381 6.50 23.02 4.48
N ALA A 382 7.68 22.44 4.31
CA ALA A 382 8.56 22.70 3.17
C ALA A 382 7.95 22.22 1.85
N LEU A 383 7.43 20.99 1.82
CA LEU A 383 6.74 20.41 0.67
C LEU A 383 5.51 21.23 0.28
N ALA A 384 4.68 21.63 1.25
CA ALA A 384 3.50 22.44 1.02
C ALA A 384 3.83 23.80 0.39
N ALA A 385 4.92 24.44 0.80
CA ALA A 385 5.35 25.72 0.23
C ALA A 385 5.84 25.56 -1.23
N VAL A 386 6.72 24.58 -1.47
CA VAL A 386 7.33 24.34 -2.79
C VAL A 386 6.31 23.90 -3.82
N ARG A 387 5.32 23.09 -3.41
CA ARG A 387 4.27 22.55 -4.29
C ARG A 387 3.05 23.44 -4.44
N SER A 388 3.02 24.61 -3.80
CA SER A 388 1.89 25.52 -3.93
C SER A 388 1.68 25.93 -5.41
N GLY A 389 0.43 26.19 -5.80
CA GLY A 389 0.11 26.58 -7.18
C GLY A 389 0.76 27.90 -7.63
N THR A 390 1.25 28.70 -6.67
CA THR A 390 2.00 29.94 -6.88
C THR A 390 3.11 30.04 -5.81
N PRO A 391 4.26 29.35 -6.00
CA PRO A 391 5.32 29.32 -4.99
C PRO A 391 5.94 30.69 -4.75
N ASP A 392 6.00 31.10 -3.49
CA ASP A 392 6.71 32.31 -3.06
C ASP A 392 8.17 31.95 -2.74
N ALA A 393 9.11 32.55 -3.46
CA ALA A 393 10.53 32.23 -3.33
C ALA A 393 11.08 32.51 -1.92
N ILE A 394 10.61 33.57 -1.24
CA ILE A 394 11.08 33.97 0.09
C ILE A 394 10.51 33.00 1.13
N GLN A 395 9.24 32.66 1.02
CA GLN A 395 8.60 31.68 1.89
C GLN A 395 9.25 30.31 1.75
N CYS A 396 9.45 29.82 0.52
CA CYS A 396 10.12 28.56 0.23
C CYS A 396 11.54 28.52 0.80
N GLN A 397 12.32 29.59 0.63
CA GLN A 397 13.66 29.71 1.22
C GLN A 397 13.62 29.60 2.74
N SER A 398 12.68 30.29 3.39
CA SER A 398 12.55 30.29 4.85
C SER A 398 12.22 28.90 5.39
N VAL A 399 11.22 28.22 4.82
CA VAL A 399 10.77 26.93 5.34
C VAL A 399 11.76 25.80 5.02
N LEU A 400 12.40 25.82 3.84
CA LEU A 400 13.46 24.87 3.50
C LEU A 400 14.70 25.08 4.39
N SER A 401 15.07 26.33 4.66
CA SER A 401 16.20 26.61 5.57
C SER A 401 15.93 26.12 6.98
N ASP A 402 14.69 26.22 7.45
CA ASP A 402 14.28 25.72 8.76
C ASP A 402 14.25 24.18 8.81
N SER A 403 13.72 23.52 7.78
CA SER A 403 13.74 22.05 7.68
C SER A 403 15.17 21.50 7.60
N VAL A 404 16.03 22.08 6.75
CA VAL A 404 17.47 21.74 6.66
C VAL A 404 18.16 21.93 8.02
N ARG A 405 17.83 22.98 8.77
CA ARG A 405 18.42 23.20 10.10
C ARG A 405 18.03 22.07 11.06
N VAL A 406 16.75 21.74 11.15
CA VAL A 406 16.22 20.69 12.03
C VAL A 406 16.80 19.32 11.67
N LEU A 407 16.88 19.00 10.37
CA LEU A 407 17.55 17.80 9.87
C LEU A 407 19.02 17.77 10.30
N ASN A 408 19.77 18.86 10.14
CA ASN A 408 21.18 18.93 10.52
C ASN A 408 21.40 18.78 12.04
N GLU A 409 20.54 19.39 12.86
CA GLU A 409 20.60 19.27 14.32
C GLU A 409 20.37 17.84 14.77
N ALA A 410 19.38 17.16 14.18
CA ALA A 410 19.10 15.74 14.44
C ALA A 410 20.20 14.80 13.90
N ASN A 411 20.88 15.19 12.82
CA ASN A 411 21.91 14.36 12.18
C ASN A 411 23.28 14.42 12.88
N GLN A 412 23.48 15.30 13.86
CA GLN A 412 24.74 15.44 14.61
C GLN A 412 24.75 14.68 15.94
N SER A 413 25.90 14.13 16.33
CA SER A 413 26.10 13.47 17.63
C SER A 413 26.08 14.51 18.75
N SER A 414 25.13 14.44 19.69
CA SER A 414 25.14 15.26 20.89
C SER A 414 26.31 14.88 21.83
N SER A 415 27.49 15.43 21.60
CA SER A 415 28.56 15.45 22.59
C SER A 415 28.38 16.68 23.50
N GLN A 416 27.44 16.61 24.42
CA GLN A 416 27.51 17.38 25.67
C GLN A 416 27.69 16.39 26.81
N THR A 417 28.96 16.11 27.09
CA THR A 417 29.37 15.40 28.30
C THR A 417 29.26 16.38 29.47
N ASP A 418 28.39 16.05 30.43
CA ASP A 418 28.49 16.55 31.79
C ASP A 418 29.95 16.44 32.26
N SER A 419 30.53 17.56 32.69
CA SER A 419 31.84 17.57 33.33
C SER A 419 31.73 17.01 34.75
N PRO A 420 32.53 16.01 35.15
CA PRO A 420 32.50 15.51 36.52
C PRO A 420 33.38 16.38 37.42
N GLN A 421 32.75 17.23 38.25
CA GLN A 421 33.39 17.75 39.46
C GLN A 421 32.98 16.89 40.68
N THR A 422 33.96 16.08 41.10
CA THR A 422 34.23 15.52 42.43
C THR A 422 33.14 15.56 43.52
N THR A 423 32.72 14.34 43.87
CA THR A 423 32.18 13.80 45.12
C THR A 423 32.31 14.65 46.41
N ALA A 424 31.16 14.89 47.06
CA ALA A 424 31.05 14.84 48.52
C ALA A 424 29.65 14.34 48.94
N ALA A 425 29.65 13.34 49.83
CA ALA A 425 28.49 12.54 50.22
C ALA A 425 27.46 13.29 51.09
N ARG A 426 26.16 13.03 50.87
CA ARG A 426 25.13 13.12 51.92
C ARG A 426 23.99 12.11 51.70
N LYS A 427 23.57 11.52 52.82
CA LYS A 427 22.55 10.47 53.03
C LYS A 427 21.14 10.82 52.50
N PRO A 428 20.24 9.82 52.34
CA PRO A 428 19.00 9.96 51.57
C PRO A 428 17.96 10.79 52.34
N GLN A 429 17.50 11.87 51.72
CA GLN A 429 16.25 12.52 52.07
C GLN A 429 15.24 12.24 50.95
N THR A 430 14.10 11.69 51.37
CA THR A 430 12.84 11.65 50.64
C THR A 430 12.45 13.05 50.23
N ASP A 431 12.61 13.37 48.94
CA ASP A 431 11.94 14.51 48.31
C ASP A 431 11.08 13.98 47.15
N THR A 432 9.79 14.21 47.31
CA THR A 432 8.75 14.02 46.30
C THR A 432 9.18 14.80 45.06
N LYS A 433 9.57 14.08 44.00
CA LYS A 433 9.95 14.68 42.73
C LYS A 433 8.69 15.36 42.16
N GLN A 434 8.59 16.67 42.30
CA GLN A 434 7.56 17.47 41.65
C GLN A 434 7.83 17.35 40.15
N VAL A 435 6.96 16.63 39.45
CA VAL A 435 7.04 16.41 38.01
C VAL A 435 6.33 17.59 37.36
N SER A 436 7.02 18.40 36.56
CA SER A 436 6.46 19.59 35.91
C SER A 436 6.24 19.38 34.41
N LEU A 437 5.36 20.18 33.81
CA LEU A 437 5.03 20.17 32.37
C LEU A 437 6.06 20.91 31.48
N PHE A 438 7.26 21.17 32.02
CA PHE A 438 8.29 21.98 31.37
C PHE A 438 8.62 21.50 29.94
N GLY A 439 8.57 22.43 29.00
CA GLY A 439 8.90 22.21 27.58
C GLY A 439 7.93 21.30 26.81
N LYS A 440 6.86 20.80 27.45
CA LYS A 440 5.89 19.87 26.85
C LYS A 440 4.66 20.58 26.28
N LEU A 441 4.54 21.89 26.48
CA LEU A 441 3.37 22.68 26.06
C LEU A 441 3.66 23.63 24.89
N THR A 442 4.87 23.58 24.33
CA THR A 442 5.36 24.51 23.29
C THR A 442 4.48 24.50 22.02
N ASN A 443 3.95 23.34 21.63
CA ASN A 443 3.06 23.22 20.48
C ASN A 443 1.73 23.94 20.74
N PHE A 444 1.13 23.78 21.92
CA PHE A 444 -0.10 24.49 22.31
C PHE A 444 0.10 26.01 22.36
N VAL A 445 1.25 26.47 22.90
CA VAL A 445 1.62 27.91 22.86
C VAL A 445 1.69 28.43 21.43
N THR A 446 2.21 27.63 20.49
CA THR A 446 2.34 28.03 19.08
C THR A 446 0.96 28.13 18.40
N ILE A 447 0.09 27.14 18.63
CA ILE A 447 -1.26 27.11 18.09
C ILE A 447 -2.08 28.29 18.64
N GLU A 448 -2.04 28.54 19.95
CA GLU A 448 -2.77 29.64 20.56
C GLU A 448 -2.28 31.02 20.10
N ASN A 449 -0.96 31.21 19.90
CA ASN A 449 -0.42 32.46 19.34
C ASN A 449 -0.86 32.70 17.89
N ARG A 450 -0.92 31.63 17.08
CA ARG A 450 -1.43 31.69 15.71
C ARG A 450 -2.93 32.01 15.70
N MET A 451 -3.72 31.39 16.58
CA MET A 451 -5.14 31.73 16.77
C MET A 451 -5.33 33.19 17.19
N LEU A 452 -4.51 33.68 18.12
CA LEU A 452 -4.56 35.08 18.57
C LEU A 452 -4.26 36.05 17.41
N THR A 453 -3.33 35.69 16.53
CA THR A 453 -3.01 36.47 15.33
C THR A 453 -4.21 36.56 14.39
N TYR A 454 -4.85 35.43 14.08
CA TYR A 454 -6.06 35.40 13.26
C TYR A 454 -7.24 36.18 13.88
N VAL A 455 -7.43 36.08 15.20
CA VAL A 455 -8.45 36.87 15.92
C VAL A 455 -8.18 38.37 15.80
N ASN A 456 -6.93 38.81 15.92
CA ASN A 456 -6.55 40.22 15.77
C ASN A 456 -6.73 40.73 14.34
N GLU A 457 -6.58 39.85 13.34
CA GLU A 457 -6.83 40.12 11.93
C GLU A 457 -8.32 40.03 11.55
N ASN A 458 -9.19 39.66 12.48
CA ASN A 458 -10.61 39.34 12.27
C ASN A 458 -10.86 38.14 11.32
N ASP A 459 -9.87 37.27 11.13
CA ASP A 459 -10.01 36.01 10.41
C ASP A 459 -10.52 34.90 11.35
N PHE A 460 -11.82 34.96 11.65
CA PHE A 460 -12.45 33.97 12.52
C PHE A 460 -12.60 32.58 11.87
N ALA A 461 -12.47 32.46 10.55
CA ALA A 461 -12.51 31.15 9.89
C ALA A 461 -11.22 30.37 10.17
N SER A 462 -10.07 31.03 10.03
CA SER A 462 -8.77 30.44 10.37
C SER A 462 -8.60 30.25 11.87
N ALA A 463 -9.11 31.17 12.70
CA ALA A 463 -9.12 31.01 14.16
C ALA A 463 -9.95 29.77 14.60
N LYS A 464 -11.09 29.50 13.97
CA LYS A 464 -11.92 28.30 14.25
C LYS A 464 -11.20 27.01 13.85
N LYS A 465 -10.52 26.98 12.70
CA LYS A 465 -9.68 25.83 12.32
C LYS A 465 -8.54 25.62 13.31
N GLY A 466 -7.92 26.69 13.80
CA GLY A 466 -6.91 26.61 14.85
C GLY A 466 -7.48 26.10 16.17
N ALA A 467 -8.75 26.42 16.50
CA ALA A 467 -9.43 25.86 17.66
C ALA A 467 -9.68 24.36 17.52
N ASP A 468 -10.04 23.88 16.31
CA ASP A 468 -10.19 22.45 16.01
C ASP A 468 -8.87 21.68 16.12
N ASP A 469 -7.78 22.28 15.65
CA ASP A 469 -6.42 21.76 15.79
C ASP A 469 -5.97 21.71 17.27
N LEU A 470 -6.22 22.78 18.03
CA LEU A 470 -5.88 22.87 19.45
C LEU A 470 -6.60 21.81 20.29
N GLU A 471 -7.92 21.65 20.10
CA GLU A 471 -8.72 20.64 20.83
C GLU A 471 -8.23 19.22 20.52
N HIS A 472 -8.02 18.91 19.24
CA HIS A 472 -7.57 17.57 18.84
C HIS A 472 -6.21 17.22 19.46
N GLN A 473 -5.23 18.13 19.40
CA GLN A 473 -3.91 17.89 19.97
C GLN A 473 -3.94 17.84 21.50
N TRP A 474 -4.80 18.64 22.14
CA TRP A 474 -4.94 18.66 23.60
C TRP A 474 -5.54 17.35 24.12
N ASP A 475 -6.60 16.84 23.47
CA ASP A 475 -7.25 15.56 23.80
C ASP A 475 -6.29 14.37 23.62
N VAL A 476 -5.51 14.37 22.53
CA VAL A 476 -4.50 13.32 22.28
C VAL A 476 -3.42 13.34 23.35
N ALA A 477 -3.05 14.52 23.87
CA ALA A 477 -2.03 14.68 24.88
C ALA A 477 -2.53 14.43 26.33
N GLU A 478 -3.85 14.52 26.60
CA GLU A 478 -4.45 14.38 27.94
C GLU A 478 -3.89 13.18 28.73
N PRO A 479 -3.90 11.93 28.21
CA PRO A 479 -3.52 10.76 29.01
C PRO A 479 -2.06 10.78 29.47
N THR A 480 -1.24 11.61 28.84
CA THR A 480 0.18 11.79 29.14
C THR A 480 0.42 13.00 30.04
N LEU A 481 -0.11 14.17 29.71
CA LEU A 481 0.11 15.41 30.47
C LEU A 481 -0.54 15.36 31.85
N ARG A 482 -1.74 14.78 31.94
CA ARG A 482 -2.46 14.63 33.20
C ARG A 482 -1.75 13.71 34.20
N LYS A 483 -1.01 12.71 33.72
CA LYS A 483 -0.19 11.82 34.58
C LYS A 483 1.07 12.49 35.10
N ILE A 484 1.53 13.55 34.42
CA ILE A 484 2.74 14.28 34.75
C ILE A 484 2.42 15.28 35.87
N ASP A 485 1.41 16.12 35.67
CA ASP A 485 0.96 17.09 36.67
C ASP A 485 -0.56 17.33 36.53
N ASP A 486 -1.37 16.53 37.24
CA ASP A 486 -2.84 16.59 37.17
C ASP A 486 -3.40 17.98 37.59
N PRO A 487 -2.94 18.61 38.70
CA PRO A 487 -3.37 19.96 39.05
C PRO A 487 -3.02 21.03 38.01
N ALA A 488 -1.80 21.01 37.45
CA ALA A 488 -1.41 21.97 36.42
C ALA A 488 -2.18 21.73 35.11
N TRP A 489 -2.36 20.47 34.73
CA TRP A 489 -3.14 20.09 33.56
C TRP A 489 -4.59 20.57 33.68
N THR A 490 -5.29 20.32 34.80
CA THR A 490 -6.69 20.76 34.99
C THR A 490 -6.83 22.28 34.89
N LYS A 491 -5.85 23.03 35.41
CA LYS A 491 -5.88 24.50 35.33
C LYS A 491 -5.69 25.00 33.90
N ILE A 492 -4.85 24.33 33.11
CA ILE A 492 -4.65 24.67 31.69
C ILE A 492 -5.89 24.29 30.88
N ASP A 493 -6.45 23.10 31.13
CA ASP A 493 -7.64 22.56 30.48
C ASP A 493 -8.83 23.53 30.58
N GLU A 494 -9.12 24.04 31.78
CA GLU A 494 -10.17 25.04 32.00
C GLU A 494 -9.97 26.32 31.16
N THR A 495 -8.71 26.75 30.97
CA THR A 495 -8.41 27.95 30.18
C THR A 495 -8.45 27.72 28.68
N ILE A 496 -8.05 26.53 28.23
CA ILE A 496 -8.16 26.12 26.82
C ILE A 496 -9.64 25.99 26.44
N ASP A 497 -10.46 25.35 27.28
CA ASP A 497 -11.91 25.25 27.08
C ASP A 497 -12.57 26.63 26.94
N ALA A 498 -12.18 27.58 27.79
CA ALA A 498 -12.68 28.95 27.71
C ALA A 498 -12.28 29.65 26.40
N ALA A 499 -11.05 29.43 25.92
CA ALA A 499 -10.56 29.96 24.66
C ALA A 499 -11.28 29.33 23.45
N LEU A 500 -11.43 28.00 23.45
CA LEU A 500 -12.17 27.26 22.42
C LEU A 500 -13.63 27.71 22.35
N ALA A 501 -14.30 27.84 23.50
CA ALA A 501 -15.69 28.30 23.58
C ALA A 501 -15.87 29.73 23.04
N ALA A 502 -14.93 30.63 23.34
CA ALA A 502 -14.97 32.00 22.82
C ALA A 502 -14.83 32.04 21.29
N VAL A 503 -13.81 31.35 20.76
CA VAL A 503 -13.46 31.36 19.33
C VAL A 503 -14.52 30.64 18.48
N ARG A 504 -15.08 29.54 18.98
CA ARG A 504 -16.07 28.73 18.26
C ARG A 504 -17.50 29.23 18.35
N SER A 505 -17.77 30.27 19.15
CA SER A 505 -19.11 30.85 19.25
C SER A 505 -19.69 31.21 17.86
N GLU A 506 -21.02 31.17 17.73
CA GLU A 506 -21.70 31.46 16.45
C GLU A 506 -21.34 32.87 15.93
N ASN A 507 -21.21 33.83 16.86
CA ASN A 507 -20.77 35.20 16.58
C ASN A 507 -19.59 35.57 17.51
N PRO A 508 -18.35 35.24 17.13
CA PRO A 508 -17.18 35.47 17.96
C PRO A 508 -16.85 36.96 18.07
N ASP A 509 -16.66 37.42 19.31
CA ASP A 509 -16.25 38.79 19.61
C ASP A 509 -14.72 38.87 19.73
N ALA A 510 -14.09 39.69 18.88
CA ALA A 510 -12.63 39.78 18.78
C ALA A 510 -11.96 40.05 20.13
N ARG A 511 -12.55 40.90 20.99
CA ARG A 511 -11.94 41.24 22.29
C ARG A 511 -12.09 40.11 23.29
N LYS A 512 -13.25 39.43 23.30
CA LYS A 512 -13.45 38.27 24.18
C LYS A 512 -12.56 37.10 23.78
N CYS A 513 -12.43 36.83 22.48
CA CYS A 513 -11.54 35.79 21.97
C CYS A 513 -10.07 36.10 22.30
N ALA A 514 -9.63 37.34 22.05
CA ALA A 514 -8.27 37.75 22.36
C ALA A 514 -7.96 37.69 23.86
N SER A 515 -8.92 38.09 24.72
CA SER A 515 -8.78 37.96 26.17
C SER A 515 -8.64 36.51 26.60
N ALA A 516 -9.54 35.62 26.16
CA ALA A 516 -9.52 34.21 26.54
C ALA A 516 -8.24 33.49 26.08
N LEU A 517 -7.78 33.77 24.86
CA LEU A 517 -6.51 33.23 24.34
C LEU A 517 -5.29 33.78 25.09
N THR A 518 -5.30 35.06 25.46
CA THR A 518 -4.21 35.65 26.26
C THR A 518 -4.17 35.05 27.67
N ASP A 519 -5.33 34.80 28.26
CA ASP A 519 -5.45 34.18 29.58
C ASP A 519 -4.94 32.73 29.54
N SER A 520 -5.34 31.93 28.54
CA SER A 520 -4.82 30.57 28.32
C SER A 520 -3.31 30.57 28.11
N LEU A 521 -2.81 31.38 27.17
CA LEU A 521 -1.38 31.53 26.90
C LEU A 521 -0.59 31.89 28.17
N SER A 522 -1.15 32.72 29.05
CA SER A 522 -0.46 33.12 30.28
C SER A 522 -0.24 31.93 31.22
N ILE A 523 -1.24 31.04 31.35
CA ILE A 523 -1.16 29.86 32.21
C ILE A 523 -0.30 28.79 31.56
N VAL A 524 -0.52 28.50 30.28
CA VAL A 524 0.28 27.53 29.52
C VAL A 524 1.77 27.91 29.56
N ASN A 525 2.12 29.19 29.36
CA ASN A 525 3.51 29.63 29.41
C ASN A 525 4.14 29.59 30.81
N VAL A 526 3.34 29.70 31.88
CA VAL A 526 3.85 29.57 33.25
C VAL A 526 4.18 28.11 33.55
N GLU A 527 3.33 27.18 33.16
CA GLU A 527 3.54 25.74 33.39
C GLU A 527 4.56 25.13 32.40
N ASN A 528 4.81 25.79 31.27
CA ASN A 528 5.82 25.39 30.28
C ASN A 528 7.25 25.89 30.62
N LYS A 529 7.40 26.77 31.62
CA LYS A 529 8.66 27.35 32.10
C LYS A 529 9.09 26.73 33.43
#